data_AF-A0A7J4EM80-F1
#
_entry.id   AF-A0A7J4EM80-F1
#
_cell.length_a   1.000
_cell.length_b   1.000
_cell.length_c   1.000
_cell.angle_alpha   90.00
_cell.angle_beta   90.00
_cell.angle_gamma   90.00
#
_symmetry.space_group_name_H-M   'P 1'
#
loop_
_entity.id
_entity.type
_entity.pdbx_description
1 polymer ?
#
loop_
_entity_poly.entity_id
_entity_poly.type
_entity_poly.pdbx_seq_one_letter_code
_entity_poly.pdbx_strand_id
1 'polypeptide(L)' 'MGKKGIEEINEFLESVKKKFRPECVILFGSRARGDYLKHSDYDILVVS' A
#
# COMPACT_ATOMS: atom_id res chain seq x y z
N MET A 1 -4.03 3.83 12.70
CA MET A 1 -3.10 4.36 11.69
C MET A 1 -3.71 5.62 11.07
N GLY A 2 -3.42 6.78 11.67
CA GLY A 2 -3.73 8.09 11.09
C GLY A 2 -2.70 8.47 10.02
N LYS A 3 -2.37 9.77 9.89
CA LYS A 3 -1.38 10.32 8.93
C LYS A 3 -0.09 9.49 8.80
N LYS A 4 0.40 8.93 9.91
CA LYS A 4 1.59 8.07 9.98
C LYS A 4 1.53 6.84 9.04
N GLY A 5 0.37 6.20 8.90
CA GLY A 5 0.24 5.02 8.04
C GLY A 5 0.27 5.35 6.54
N ILE A 6 0.00 6.60 6.16
CA ILE A 6 0.08 7.07 4.78
C ILE A 6 1.55 7.39 4.42
N GLU A 7 2.32 7.91 5.36
CA GLU A 7 3.75 8.14 5.17
C GLU A 7 4.49 6.81 4.99
N GLU A 8 4.23 5.84 5.87
CA GLU A 8 4.82 4.48 5.80
C GLU A 8 4.52 3.78 4.46
N ILE A 9 3.28 3.90 3.94
CA ILE A 9 2.93 3.26 2.66
C ILE A 9 3.62 3.93 1.46
N ASN A 10 3.78 5.26 1.50
CA ASN A 10 4.48 5.98 0.43
C ASN A 10 5.97 5.61 0.38
N GLU A 11 6.63 5.52 1.54
CA GLU A 11 8.04 5.10 1.63
C GLU A 11 8.23 3.66 1.12
N PHE A 12 7.29 2.76 1.45
CA PHE A 12 7.29 1.40 0.93
C PHE A 12 7.16 1.38 -0.59
N LEU A 13 6.20 2.11 -1.16
CA LEU A 13 5.96 2.16 -2.61
C LEU A 13 7.18 2.71 -3.37
N GLU A 14 7.86 3.74 -2.83
CA GLU A 14 9.08 4.26 -3.44
C GLU A 14 10.22 3.24 -3.45
N SER A 15 10.33 2.44 -2.38
CA SER A 15 11.31 1.35 -2.31
C SER A 15 11.02 0.24 -3.32
N VAL A 16 9.74 -0.13 -3.47
CA VAL A 16 9.29 -1.13 -4.45
C VAL A 16 9.57 -0.66 -5.87
N LYS A 17 9.22 0.60 -6.22
CA LYS A 17 9.46 1.16 -7.56
C LYS A 17 10.94 1.12 -7.94
N LYS A 18 11.82 1.52 -7.03
CA LYS A 18 13.28 1.54 -7.27
C LYS A 18 13.85 0.15 -7.48
N LYS A 19 13.38 -0.83 -6.70
CA LYS A 19 13.95 -2.18 -6.68
C LYS A 19 13.39 -3.08 -7.80
N PHE A 20 12.10 -2.99 -8.08
CA PHE A 20 11.42 -3.96 -8.93
C PHE A 20 10.91 -3.37 -10.25
N ARG A 21 10.80 -2.04 -10.37
CA ARG A 21 10.17 -1.37 -11.54
C ARG A 21 8.86 -2.06 -11.95
N PRO A 22 7.91 -2.20 -11.02
CA PRO A 22 6.72 -3.01 -11.25
C PRO A 22 5.89 -2.45 -12.41
N GLU A 23 5.28 -3.34 -13.18
CA GLU A 23 4.27 -2.97 -14.19
C GLU A 23 3.06 -2.32 -13.54
N CYS A 24 2.63 -2.87 -12.40
CA CYS A 24 1.53 -2.31 -11.62
C CYS A 24 1.63 -2.61 -10.13
N VAL A 25 0.98 -1.75 -9.34
CA VAL A 25 0.79 -1.93 -7.90
C VAL A 25 -0.69 -1.74 -7.59
N ILE A 26 -1.31 -2.72 -6.96
CA ILE A 26 -2.75 -2.75 -6.70
C ILE A 26 -2.98 -2.78 -5.21
N LEU A 27 -3.73 -1.81 -4.68
CA LEU A 27 -4.29 -1.86 -3.34
C LEU A 27 -5.55 -2.73 -3.37
N PHE A 28 -5.60 -3.76 -2.53
CA PHE A 28 -6.79 -4.59 -2.36
C PHE A 28 -7.17 -4.67 -0.88
N GLY A 29 -8.10 -5.57 -0.55
CA GLY A 29 -8.52 -5.76 0.83
C GLY A 29 -9.40 -4.63 1.37
N SER A 30 -9.42 -4.51 2.70
CA SER A 30 -10.43 -3.67 3.38
C SER A 30 -10.28 -2.18 3.06
N ARG A 31 -9.04 -1.72 2.89
CA ARG A 31 -8.76 -0.31 2.55
C ARG A 31 -9.20 0.06 1.14
N ALA A 32 -9.14 -0.89 0.20
CA ALA A 32 -9.67 -0.70 -1.14
C ALA A 32 -11.20 -0.70 -1.17
N ARG A 33 -11.85 -1.51 -0.31
CA ARG A 33 -13.32 -1.59 -0.23
C ARG A 33 -13.95 -0.46 0.60
N GLY A 34 -13.18 0.22 1.43
CA GLY A 34 -13.67 1.30 2.31
C GLY A 34 -14.28 0.80 3.63
N ASP A 35 -14.21 -0.50 3.93
CA ASP A 35 -14.67 -1.12 5.19
C ASP A 35 -13.55 -1.25 6.24
N TYR A 36 -12.46 -0.50 6.07
CA TYR A 36 -11.29 -0.56 6.95
C TYR A 36 -11.47 0.23 8.25
N LEU A 37 -10.90 -0.30 9.33
CA LEU A 37 -10.78 0.39 10.60
C LEU A 37 -9.46 1.17 10.64
N LYS A 38 -9.33 2.09 11.61
CA LYS A 38 -8.09 2.86 11.80
C LYS A 38 -6.86 1.95 11.87
N HIS A 39 -6.97 0.75 12.42
CA HIS A 39 -5.88 -0.19 12.63
C HIS A 39 -5.78 -1.29 11.55
N SER A 40 -6.58 -1.23 10.49
CA SER A 40 -6.49 -2.18 9.40
C SER A 40 -5.17 -2.04 8.65
N ASP A 41 -4.62 -3.17 8.20
CA ASP A 41 -3.41 -3.22 7.39
C ASP A 41 -3.64 -2.68 5.97
N TYR A 42 -2.54 -2.50 5.23
CA TYR A 42 -2.56 -2.18 3.80
C TYR A 42 -2.18 -3.43 3.00
N ASP A 43 -3.16 -4.02 2.32
CA ASP A 43 -2.95 -5.18 1.45
C ASP A 43 -2.57 -4.72 0.04
N ILE A 44 -1.35 -5.01 -0.40
CA ILE A 44 -0.82 -4.58 -1.71
C ILE A 44 -0.33 -5.77 -2.51
N LEU A 45 -0.71 -5.81 -3.79
CA LEU A 45 -0.18 -6.73 -4.79
C LEU A 45 0.76 -5.96 -5.72
N VAL A 46 1.94 -6.52 -5.96
CA VAL A 46 2.96 -5.97 -6.87
C VAL A 46 3.14 -6.96 -8.02
N VAL A 47 3.03 -6.46 -9.26
CA VAL A 47 3.28 -7.24 -10.49
C VAL A 47 4.52 -6.66 -11.16
N SER A 48 5.52 -7.49 -11.46
CA SER A 48 6.82 -7.09 -12.03
C SER A 48 7.23 -8.01 -13.16
#